data_AF-A0ABD7SSI4-F1
#
_entry.id   AF-A0ABD7SSI4-F1
#
_cell.length_a   1.000
_cell.length_b   1.000
_cell.length_c   1.000
_cell.angle_alpha   90.00
_cell.angle_beta   90.00
_cell.angle_gamma   90.00
#
_symmetry.space_group_name_H-M   'P 1'
#
loop_
_entity.id
_entity.type
_entity.pdbx_description
1 polymer ?
#
loop_
_entity_poly.entity_id
_entity_poly.type
_entity_poly.pdbx_seq_one_letter_code
_entity_poly.pdbx_strand_id
1 'polypeptide(L)' 'MSLITLTNILLATTPEEKAAAQAAHAADLASRPSDSEIITGFLKQCTNAEGKPVLDREQRAEIRDGSISVVKSH' A
#
# COMPACT_ATOMS: atom_id res chain seq x y z
N MET A 1 -1.62 3.43 -9.36
CA MET A 1 -2.35 2.62 -10.36
C MET A 1 -1.31 1.99 -11.26
N SER A 2 -1.30 0.66 -11.43
CA SER A 2 -0.41 0.05 -12.43
C SER A 2 -1.03 0.26 -13.82
N LEU A 3 -0.35 1.05 -14.68
CA LEU A 3 -0.79 1.31 -16.06
C LEU A 3 -0.92 0.01 -16.87
N ILE A 4 -0.22 -1.05 -16.45
CA ILE A 4 -0.14 -2.35 -17.14
C ILE A 4 -1.46 -3.11 -17.05
N THR A 5 -2.08 -3.18 -15.86
CA THR A 5 -3.34 -3.94 -15.67
C THR A 5 -4.54 -3.24 -16.32
N LEU A 6 -4.55 -1.90 -16.34
CA LEU A 6 -5.53 -1.10 -17.11
C LEU A 6 -5.38 -1.31 -18.63
N THR A 7 -4.15 -1.38 -19.13
CA THR A 7 -3.86 -1.62 -20.54
C THR A 7 -4.35 -3.01 -20.98
N ASN A 8 -4.17 -4.03 -20.15
CA ASN A 8 -4.66 -5.38 -20.45
C ASN A 8 -6.20 -5.47 -20.50
N ILE A 9 -6.92 -4.67 -19.71
CA ILE A 9 -8.39 -4.58 -19.79
C ILE A 9 -8.83 -3.89 -21.10
N LEU A 10 -8.12 -2.85 -21.51
CA LEU A 10 -8.40 -2.09 -22.74
C LEU A 10 -8.11 -2.90 -24.01
N LEU A 11 -7.09 -3.76 -23.98
CA LEU A 11 -6.67 -4.60 -25.11
C LEU A 11 -7.41 -5.95 -25.19
N ALA A 12 -8.15 -6.34 -24.15
CA ALA A 12 -8.93 -7.58 -24.15
C ALA A 12 -10.08 -7.50 -25.16
N THR A 13 -10.14 -8.49 -26.05
CA THR A 13 -11.09 -8.51 -27.18
C THR A 13 -12.27 -9.43 -26.94
N THR A 14 -12.12 -10.41 -26.05
CA THR A 14 -13.19 -11.33 -25.66
C THR A 14 -13.74 -11.03 -24.25
N PRO A 15 -14.97 -11.45 -23.94
CA PRO A 15 -15.54 -11.29 -22.59
C PRO A 15 -14.74 -12.03 -21.50
N GLU A 16 -14.19 -13.21 -21.82
CA GLU A 16 -13.35 -13.99 -20.90
C GLU A 16 -12.02 -13.29 -20.59
N GLU A 17 -11.36 -12.73 -21.60
CA GLU A 17 -10.12 -11.96 -21.42
C GLU A 17 -10.35 -10.72 -20.54
N LYS A 18 -11.49 -10.03 -20.73
CA LYS A 18 -11.85 -8.87 -19.90
C LYS A 18 -12.06 -9.27 -18.45
N ALA A 19 -12.75 -10.38 -18.19
CA ALA A 19 -12.98 -10.87 -16.83
C ALA A 19 -11.66 -11.25 -16.14
N ALA A 20 -10.76 -11.93 -16.84
CA ALA A 20 -9.43 -12.28 -16.31
C ALA A 20 -8.58 -11.04 -16.02
N ALA A 21 -8.57 -10.05 -16.92
CA ALA A 21 -7.82 -8.81 -16.73
C ALA A 21 -8.37 -7.96 -15.58
N GLN A 22 -9.69 -7.92 -15.40
CA GLN A 22 -10.34 -7.27 -14.26
C GLN A 22 -10.01 -7.96 -12.93
N ALA A 23 -10.04 -9.29 -12.90
CA ALA A 23 -9.65 -10.06 -11.72
C ALA A 23 -8.18 -9.81 -11.34
N ALA A 24 -7.28 -9.79 -12.32
CA ALA A 24 -5.87 -9.47 -12.11
C ALA A 24 -5.69 -8.02 -11.60
N HIS A 25 -6.45 -7.06 -12.12
CA HIS A 25 -6.43 -5.68 -11.63
C HIS A 25 -6.94 -5.55 -10.19
N ALA A 26 -8.02 -6.25 -9.85
CA ALA A 26 -8.55 -6.28 -8.49
C ALA A 26 -7.54 -6.91 -7.50
N ALA A 27 -6.86 -7.98 -7.91
CA ALA A 27 -5.79 -8.61 -7.12
C ALA A 27 -4.58 -7.67 -6.94
N ASP A 28 -4.16 -6.97 -7.99
CA ASP A 28 -3.10 -5.95 -7.93
C ASP A 28 -3.47 -4.84 -6.94
N LEU A 29 -4.70 -4.32 -7.00
CA LEU A 29 -5.20 -3.32 -6.05
C LEU A 29 -5.23 -3.85 -4.61
N ALA A 30 -5.66 -5.09 -4.40
CA ALA A 30 -5.71 -5.70 -3.07
C ALA A 30 -4.31 -5.98 -2.48
N SER A 31 -3.31 -6.22 -3.33
CA SER A 31 -1.92 -6.44 -2.90
C SER A 31 -1.15 -5.17 -2.58
N ARG A 32 -1.72 -3.98 -2.86
CA ARG A 32 -1.01 -2.72 -2.62
C ARG A 32 -1.00 -2.42 -1.13
N PRO A 33 0.19 -2.15 -0.54
CA PRO A 33 0.26 -1.73 0.84
C PRO A 33 -0.55 -0.46 1.01
N SER A 34 -1.33 -0.41 2.08
CA SER A 34 -2.06 0.78 2.50
C SER A 34 -1.08 1.93 2.78
N ASP A 35 -1.57 3.17 2.72
CA ASP A 35 -0.76 4.34 3.05
C ASP A 35 -0.16 4.22 4.47
N SER A 36 -0.91 3.63 5.41
CA SER A 36 -0.44 3.29 6.76
C SER A 36 0.75 2.33 6.75
N GLU A 37 0.74 1.29 5.91
CA GLU A 37 1.85 0.34 5.78
C GLU A 37 3.08 0.99 5.12
N ILE A 38 2.87 1.83 4.10
CA ILE A 38 3.94 2.57 3.44
C ILE A 38 4.63 3.52 4.42
N ILE A 39 3.85 4.34 5.14
CA ILE A 39 4.38 5.29 6.13
C ILE A 39 5.05 4.54 7.29
N THR A 40 4.46 3.44 7.75
CA THR A 40 5.09 2.59 8.78
C THR A 40 6.45 2.08 8.32
N GLY A 41 6.54 1.57 7.08
CA GLY A 41 7.81 1.13 6.49
C GLY A 41 8.86 2.24 6.43
N PHE A 42 8.45 3.44 6.01
CA PHE A 42 9.32 4.61 5.97
C PHE A 42 9.80 5.03 7.36
N LEU A 43 8.90 5.17 8.33
CA LEU A 43 9.23 5.62 9.68
C LEU A 43 10.09 4.61 10.45
N LYS A 44 9.99 3.31 10.14
CA LYS A 44 10.88 2.27 10.70
C LYS A 44 12.34 2.44 10.25
N GLN A 45 12.57 3.07 9.11
CA GLN A 45 13.91 3.37 8.59
C GLN A 45 14.43 4.74 9.05
N CYS A 46 13.57 5.57 9.63
CA CYS A 46 13.94 6.90 10.08
C CYS A 46 14.47 6.87 11.52
N THR A 47 15.45 7.74 11.78
CA THR A 47 15.95 8.03 13.12
C THR A 47 15.72 9.50 13.46
N ASN A 48 15.56 9.79 14.75
CA ASN A 48 15.47 11.14 15.25
C ASN A 48 16.86 11.81 15.27
N ALA A 49 16.92 13.08 15.67
CA ALA A 49 18.18 13.84 15.76
C ALA A 49 19.22 13.24 16.74
N GLU A 50 18.79 12.36 17.65
CA GLU A 50 19.64 11.64 18.60
C GLU A 50 20.09 10.26 18.07
N GLY A 51 19.72 9.91 16.82
CA GLY A 51 20.02 8.62 16.20
C GLY A 51 19.15 7.46 16.67
N LYS A 52 18.07 7.71 17.42
CA LYS A 52 17.14 6.68 17.88
C LYS A 52 16.03 6.43 16.84
N PRO A 53 15.52 5.20 16.68
CA PRO A 53 14.41 4.90 15.78
C PRO A 53 13.19 5.78 16.05
N VAL A 54 12.51 6.25 14.99
CA VAL A 54 11.27 7.02 15.12
C VAL A 54 10.08 6.13 15.51
N LEU A 55 10.11 4.86 15.13
CA LEU A 55 9.15 3.83 15.53
C LEU A 55 9.85 2.74 16.35
N ASP A 56 9.23 2.37 17.48
CA ASP A 56 9.58 1.13 18.18
C ASP A 56 9.13 -0.11 17.39
N ARG A 57 9.73 -1.27 17.67
CA ARG A 57 9.43 -2.54 16.97
C ARG A 57 7.94 -2.92 16.97
N GLU A 58 7.22 -2.55 18.02
CA GLU A 58 5.79 -2.84 18.21
C GLU A 58 4.89 -1.68 17.76
N GLN A 59 5.40 -0.67 17.05
CA GLN A 59 4.61 0.49 16.64
C GLN A 59 4.36 0.49 15.12
N ARG A 60 3.19 1.04 14.75
CA ARG A 60 2.82 1.33 13.36
C ARG A 60 2.22 2.73 13.26
N ALA A 61 2.35 3.32 12.09
CA ALA A 61 1.63 4.54 11.74
C ALA A 61 0.22 4.18 11.25
N GLU A 62 -0.76 4.92 11.72
CA GLU A 62 -2.14 4.87 11.27
C GLU A 62 -2.53 6.26 10.76
N ILE A 63 -3.15 6.31 9.59
CA ILE A 63 -3.66 7.55 9.01
C ILE A 63 -5.16 7.63 9.29
N ARG A 64 -5.58 8.69 9.98
CA ARG A 64 -7.00 9.04 10.17
C ARG A 64 -7.19 10.53 9.90
N ASP A 65 -8.16 10.84 9.05
CA ASP A 65 -8.57 12.22 8.73
C ASP A 65 -7.40 13.15 8.33
N GLY A 66 -6.43 12.62 7.57
CA GLY A 66 -5.24 13.36 7.13
C GLY A 66 -4.16 13.56 8.19
N SER A 67 -4.34 13.01 9.39
CA SER A 67 -3.33 13.01 10.46
C SER A 67 -2.66 11.64 10.58
N ILE A 68 -1.35 11.64 10.88
CA ILE A 68 -0.57 10.43 11.15
C ILE A 68 -0.46 10.26 12.66
N SER A 69 -0.96 9.13 13.16
CA SER A 69 -0.85 8.73 14.56
C SER A 69 0.01 7.48 14.70
N VAL A 70 0.81 7.38 15.76
CA VAL A 70 1.58 6.17 16.07
C VAL A 70 0.78 5.33 17.06
N VAL A 71 0.47 4.09 16.68
CA VAL A 71 -0.28 3.14 17.50
C VAL A 71 0.55 1.87 17.72
N LYS A 72 0.31 1.16 18.82
CA LYS A 72 0.89 -0.17 19.01
C LYS A 72 0.26 -1.15 18.02
N SER A 73 1.11 -1.94 17.38
CA SER A 73 0.73 -3.12 16.60
C SER A 73 0.26 -4.17 17.59
N HIS A 74 -0.95 -4.67 17.37
CA HIS A 74 -1.57 -5.72 18.20
C HIS A 74 -0.96 -7.09 17.93
#